data_AF-A0A172T9F8-F1
#
_entry.id   AF-A0A172T9F8-F1
#
_cell.length_a   1.000
_cell.length_b   1.000
_cell.length_c   1.000
_cell.angle_alpha   90.00
_cell.angle_beta   90.00
_cell.angle_gamma   90.00
#
_symmetry.space_group_name_H-M   'P 1'
#
loop_
_entity.id
_entity.type
_entity.pdbx_description
1 polymer ?
#
loop_
_entity_poly.entity_id
_entity_poly.type
_entity_poly.pdbx_seq_one_letter_code
_entity_poly.pdbx_strand_id
1 'polypeptide(L)'
;MSASATAPSHVNREPIAASALLDLLAVRGGQEFRVAACVVHGRGRRQEVREVGEYRFTVRGDAVQATGPSGQTRQLSRAGYLDIFGGYTFRGAEATGEMTDLGPLFS
;
A
#
# COMPACT_ATOMS: atom_id res chain seq x y z
N MET A 1 11.63 31.44 12.68
CA MET A 1 12.16 30.07 12.66
C MET A 1 11.09 29.20 12.02
N SER A 2 11.13 29.06 10.68
CA SER A 2 10.14 28.26 9.95
C SER A 2 10.74 26.88 9.70
N ALA A 3 10.09 25.85 10.24
CA ALA A 3 10.47 24.46 10.02
C ALA A 3 10.38 24.15 8.52
N SER A 4 11.53 23.89 7.90
CA SER A 4 11.57 23.27 6.58
C SER A 4 11.04 21.86 6.73
N ALA A 5 9.90 21.59 6.08
CA ALA A 5 9.44 20.23 5.88
C ALA A 5 10.52 19.48 5.08
N THR A 6 11.22 18.57 5.75
CA THR A 6 12.15 17.63 5.14
C THR A 6 11.41 16.90 4.03
N ALA A 7 11.82 17.14 2.77
CA ALA A 7 11.30 16.41 1.62
C ALA A 7 11.48 14.90 1.84
N PRO A 8 10.47 14.07 1.55
CA PRO A 8 10.58 12.63 1.75
C PRO A 8 11.73 12.08 0.91
N SER A 9 12.58 11.32 1.58
CA SER A 9 13.81 10.75 1.06
C SER A 9 13.49 9.86 -0.14
N HIS A 10 14.17 10.10 -1.26
CA HIS A 10 14.10 9.26 -2.46
C HIS A 10 14.64 7.85 -2.16
N VAL A 11 13.84 6.99 -1.52
CA VAL A 11 14.10 5.56 -1.50
C VAL A 11 13.60 5.03 -2.85
N ASN A 12 14.53 4.58 -3.71
CA ASN A 12 14.27 3.85 -4.95
C ASN A 12 13.14 2.82 -4.74
N ARG A 13 11.86 3.01 -5.11
CA ARG A 13 11.13 3.39 -6.35
C ARG A 13 10.94 2.27 -7.38
N GLU A 14 11.42 1.06 -7.12
CA GLU A 14 11.03 -0.08 -7.96
C GLU A 14 9.56 -0.44 -7.70
N PRO A 15 8.76 -0.66 -8.75
CA PRO A 15 7.40 -1.14 -8.58
C PRO A 15 7.42 -2.52 -7.92
N ILE A 16 6.72 -2.67 -6.79
CA ILE A 16 6.52 -3.96 -6.14
C ILE A 16 5.16 -4.54 -6.52
N ALA A 17 5.10 -5.85 -6.71
CA ALA A 17 3.84 -6.55 -6.96
C ALA A 17 2.95 -6.53 -5.72
N ALA A 18 1.64 -6.67 -5.91
CA ALA A 18 0.66 -6.69 -4.82
C ALA A 18 0.96 -7.76 -3.76
N SER A 19 1.33 -8.97 -4.17
CA SER A 19 1.70 -10.05 -3.25
C SER A 19 2.93 -9.69 -2.41
N ALA A 20 3.96 -9.12 -3.03
CA ALA A 20 5.17 -8.69 -2.33
C ALA A 20 4.89 -7.53 -1.34
N LEU A 21 4.01 -6.60 -1.71
CA LEU A 21 3.56 -5.56 -0.78
C LEU A 21 2.80 -6.18 0.39
N LEU A 22 1.87 -7.11 0.13
CA LEU A 22 1.09 -7.77 1.17
C LEU A 22 1.98 -8.55 2.16
N ASP A 23 3.04 -9.18 1.68
CA ASP A 23 4.03 -9.87 2.51
C ASP A 23 4.84 -8.87 3.35
N LEU A 24 5.29 -7.76 2.76
CA LEU A 24 5.98 -6.68 3.48
C LEU A 24 5.12 -6.12 4.62
N LEU A 25 3.84 -5.88 4.38
CA LEU A 25 2.94 -5.31 5.39
C LEU A 25 2.63 -6.30 6.52
N ALA A 26 2.51 -7.60 6.20
CA ALA A 26 2.21 -8.63 7.18
C ALA A 26 3.27 -8.74 8.28
N VAL A 27 4.55 -8.57 7.93
CA VAL A 27 5.66 -8.59 8.92
C VAL A 27 5.71 -7.35 9.81
N ARG A 28 4.97 -6.28 9.46
CA ARG A 28 4.95 -5.01 10.19
C ARG A 28 3.74 -4.86 11.14
N GLY A 29 2.84 -5.86 11.15
CA GLY A 29 1.91 -6.13 12.24
C GLY A 29 1.07 -4.94 12.73
N GLY A 30 0.24 -4.36 11.86
CA GLY A 30 -0.67 -3.26 12.24
C GLY A 30 -0.14 -1.85 11.97
N GLN A 31 1.11 -1.72 11.50
CA GLN A 31 1.63 -0.44 11.03
C GLN A 31 0.96 -0.03 9.71
N GLU A 32 0.52 1.23 9.61
CA GLU A 32 -0.01 1.78 8.37
C GLU A 32 1.12 2.19 7.41
N PHE A 33 0.92 1.85 6.13
CA PHE A 33 1.78 2.25 5.04
C PHE A 33 1.00 3.01 3.99
N ARG A 34 1.62 4.06 3.46
CA ARG A 34 1.18 4.79 2.29
C ARG A 34 1.95 4.30 1.07
N VAL A 35 1.25 4.12 -0.05
CA VAL A 35 1.80 3.67 -1.33
C VAL A 35 1.10 4.36 -2.50
N ALA A 36 1.84 4.59 -3.59
CA ALA A 36 1.26 4.95 -4.88
C ALA A 36 0.89 3.69 -5.66
N ALA A 37 -0.39 3.50 -5.97
CA ALA A 37 -0.87 2.39 -6.78
C ALA A 37 -0.71 2.73 -8.27
N CYS A 38 -0.17 1.78 -9.03
CA CYS A 38 0.12 1.90 -10.44
C CYS A 38 -0.47 0.72 -11.20
N VAL A 39 -1.10 0.99 -12.34
CA VAL A 39 -1.54 -0.03 -13.29
C VAL A 39 -0.62 -0.02 -14.50
N VAL A 40 -0.39 -1.21 -15.05
CA VAL A 40 0.45 -1.36 -16.24
C VAL A 40 -0.45 -1.58 -17.44
N HIS A 41 -0.38 -0.67 -18.40
CA HIS A 41 -1.11 -0.74 -19.65
C HIS A 41 -0.19 -1.11 -20.81
N GLY A 42 -0.74 -1.72 -21.85
CA GLY A 42 0.02 -2.12 -23.04
C GLY A 42 0.85 -3.40 -22.86
N ARG A 43 1.59 -3.77 -23.91
CA ARG A 43 2.46 -4.97 -23.96
C ARG A 43 3.76 -4.67 -24.69
N GLY A 44 4.84 -5.31 -24.28
CA GLY A 44 6.15 -5.18 -24.93
C GLY A 44 6.69 -3.75 -24.90
N ARG A 45 7.18 -3.24 -26.05
CA ARG A 45 7.80 -1.91 -26.15
C ARG A 45 6.84 -0.72 -25.93
N ARG A 46 5.54 -0.95 -25.80
CA ARG A 46 4.51 0.07 -25.51
C ARG A 46 3.89 -0.11 -24.13
N GLN A 47 4.60 -0.78 -23.23
CA GLN A 47 4.16 -0.92 -21.85
C GLN A 47 4.31 0.42 -21.14
N GLU A 48 3.22 0.92 -20.57
CA GLU A 48 3.17 2.18 -19.84
C GLU A 48 2.68 1.93 -18.41
N VAL A 49 3.35 2.54 -17.44
CA VAL A 49 2.96 2.49 -16.04
C VAL A 49 2.23 3.78 -15.72
N ARG A 50 0.96 3.68 -15.35
CA ARG A 50 0.14 4.82 -14.95
C ARG A 50 -0.17 4.74 -13.46
N GLU A 51 0.14 5.80 -12.74
CA GLU A 51 -0.32 5.96 -11.36
C GLU A 51 -1.82 6.26 -11.33
N VAL A 52 -2.55 5.55 -10.46
CA VAL A 52 -4.01 5.68 -10.33
C VAL A 52 -4.44 6.35 -9.03
N GLY A 53 -3.52 6.45 -8.06
CA GLY A 53 -3.73 7.19 -6.83
C GLY A 53 -3.00 6.58 -5.64
N GLU A 54 -3.05 7.32 -4.55
CA GLU A 54 -2.45 6.92 -3.27
C GLU A 54 -3.41 6.05 -2.47
N TYR A 55 -2.88 4.97 -1.90
CA TYR A 55 -3.59 4.10 -0.98
C TYR A 55 -2.85 4.05 0.35
N ARG A 56 -3.62 3.85 1.42
CA ARG A 56 -3.09 3.47 2.72
C ARG A 56 -3.50 2.06 3.05
N PHE A 57 -2.54 1.24 3.45
CA PHE A 57 -2.77 -0.16 3.80
C PHE A 57 -2.30 -0.45 5.21
N THR A 58 -3.00 -1.38 5.85
CA THR A 58 -2.56 -2.00 7.09
C THR A 58 -2.91 -3.47 7.09
N VAL A 59 -2.02 -4.31 7.62
CA VAL A 59 -2.21 -5.76 7.68
C VAL A 59 -1.97 -6.26 9.10
N ARG A 60 -2.89 -7.10 9.59
CA ARG A 60 -2.76 -7.79 10.87
C ARG A 60 -3.40 -9.16 10.79
N GLY A 61 -2.60 -10.22 10.92
CA GLY A 61 -3.03 -11.58 10.61
C GLY A 61 -3.51 -11.67 9.16
N ASP A 62 -4.73 -12.17 8.95
CA ASP A 62 -5.35 -12.29 7.63
C ASP A 62 -6.19 -11.07 7.21
N ALA A 63 -6.34 -10.09 8.11
CA ALA A 63 -7.10 -8.87 7.86
C ALA A 63 -6.23 -7.80 7.18
N VAL A 64 -6.76 -7.23 6.11
CA VAL A 64 -6.17 -6.13 5.35
C VAL A 64 -7.14 -4.96 5.34
N GLN A 65 -6.73 -3.84 5.92
CA GLN A 65 -7.43 -2.58 5.77
C GLN A 65 -6.85 -1.81 4.59
N ALA A 66 -7.71 -1.42 3.65
CA ALA A 66 -7.34 -0.64 2.47
C ALA A 66 -8.14 0.66 2.44
N THR A 67 -7.46 1.80 2.52
CA THR A 67 -8.07 3.12 2.35
C THR A 67 -7.65 3.70 1.02
N GLY A 68 -8.62 3.90 0.12
CA GLY A 68 -8.37 4.39 -1.23
C GLY A 68 -8.22 5.91 -1.34
N PRO A 69 -7.95 6.42 -2.56
CA PRO A 69 -7.74 7.85 -2.82
C PRO A 69 -8.92 8.74 -2.45
N SER A 70 -10.15 8.19 -2.46
CA SER A 70 -11.35 8.90 -2.01
C SER A 70 -11.49 9.01 -0.50
N GLY A 71 -10.56 8.42 0.27
CA GLY A 71 -10.66 8.29 1.73
C GLY A 71 -11.55 7.13 2.19
N GLN A 72 -12.19 6.39 1.28
CA GLN A 72 -13.01 5.23 1.66
C GLN A 72 -12.12 4.07 2.13
N THR A 73 -12.41 3.57 3.33
CA THR A 73 -11.77 2.40 3.92
C THR A 73 -12.58 1.13 3.68
N ARG A 74 -11.90 0.03 3.37
CA ARG A 74 -12.48 -1.32 3.24
C ARG A 74 -11.66 -2.32 4.03
N GLN A 75 -12.34 -3.25 4.69
CA GLN A 75 -11.72 -4.43 5.28
C GLN A 75 -11.77 -5.57 4.27
N LEU A 76 -10.64 -6.21 4.04
CA LEU A 76 -10.44 -7.27 3.07
C LEU A 76 -9.73 -8.44 3.74
N SER A 77 -9.96 -9.66 3.23
CA SER A 77 -9.03 -10.77 3.47
C SER A 77 -7.79 -10.61 2.58
N ARG A 78 -6.72 -11.35 2.88
CA ARG A 78 -5.56 -11.47 1.99
C ARG A 78 -5.95 -11.86 0.55
N ALA A 79 -6.88 -12.80 0.39
CA ALA A 79 -7.40 -13.21 -0.91
C ALA A 79 -8.14 -12.06 -1.60
N GLY A 80 -9.06 -11.38 -0.90
CA GLY A 80 -9.80 -10.24 -1.47
C GLY A 80 -8.90 -9.06 -1.84
N TYR A 81 -7.80 -8.85 -1.12
CA TYR A 81 -6.77 -7.91 -1.52
C TYR A 81 -6.13 -8.30 -2.86
N LEU A 82 -5.74 -9.56 -3.04
CA LEU A 82 -5.13 -10.03 -4.29
C LEU A 82 -6.12 -10.02 -5.46
N ASP A 83 -7.40 -10.30 -5.21
CA ASP A 83 -8.44 -10.24 -6.24
C ASP A 83 -8.61 -8.81 -6.79
N ILE A 84 -8.51 -7.79 -5.93
CA ILE A 84 -8.65 -6.38 -6.32
C ILE A 84 -7.34 -5.84 -6.91
N PHE A 85 -6.22 -6.12 -6.24
CA PHE A 85 -4.94 -5.45 -6.52
C PHE A 85 -3.93 -6.32 -7.26
N GLY A 86 -4.23 -7.58 -7.57
CA GLY A 86 -3.27 -8.52 -8.18
C GLY A 86 -2.69 -8.05 -9.53
N GLY A 87 -3.42 -7.21 -10.27
CA GLY A 87 -2.95 -6.58 -11.51
C GLY A 87 -2.18 -5.27 -11.32
N TYR A 88 -2.01 -4.81 -10.08
CA TYR A 88 -1.39 -3.54 -9.74
C TYR A 88 0.08 -3.75 -9.36
N THR A 89 0.83 -2.68 -9.50
CA THR A 89 2.15 -2.50 -8.90
C THR A 89 2.11 -1.29 -7.98
N PHE A 90 2.98 -1.25 -6.99
CA PHE A 90 3.01 -0.20 -5.99
C PHE A 90 4.38 0.45 -5.90
N ARG A 91 4.43 1.74 -5.60
CA ARG A 91 5.68 2.49 -5.41
C ARG A 91 5.64 3.25 -4.09
N GLY A 92 6.83 3.50 -3.54
CA GLY A 92 6.99 4.36 -2.36
C GLY A 92 6.25 3.84 -1.14
N ALA A 93 6.45 2.57 -0.78
CA ALA A 93 5.90 2.02 0.46
C ALA A 93 6.56 2.66 1.67
N GLU A 94 5.85 3.63 2.25
CA GLU A 94 6.32 4.46 3.35
C GLU A 94 5.44 4.25 4.57
N ALA A 95 6.04 3.92 5.71
CA ALA A 95 5.31 3.87 6.97
C ALA A 95 4.81 5.28 7.31
N THR A 96 3.53 5.41 7.66
CA THR A 96 2.95 6.72 7.98
C THR A 96 3.28 7.18 9.40
N GLY A 97 3.70 6.25 10.25
CA GLY A 97 3.87 6.45 11.69
C GLY A 97 2.63 6.08 12.50
N GLU A 98 1.49 5.89 11.84
CA GLU A 98 0.24 5.45 12.48
C GLU A 98 0.24 3.93 12.71
N MET A 99 -0.29 3.53 13.85
CA MET A 99 -0.57 2.15 14.21
C MET A 99 -2.08 1.97 14.23
N THR A 100 -2.62 1.03 13.46
CA THR A 100 -4.07 0.77 13.48
C THR A 100 -4.39 -0.48 14.27
N ASP A 101 -5.31 -0.32 15.22
CA ASP A 101 -5.96 -1.44 15.88
C ASP A 101 -7.02 -2.01 14.94
N LEU A 102 -6.62 -2.97 14.10
CA LEU A 102 -7.54 -3.79 13.30
C LEU A 102 -8.36 -4.78 14.16
N GLY A 103 -8.78 -4.37 15.36
CA GLY A 103 -9.53 -5.19 16.31
C GLY A 103 -8.69 -5.72 17.49
N PRO A 104 -9.36 -6.35 18.48
CA PRO A 104 -8.76 -6.68 19.75
C PRO A 104 -7.56 -7.63 19.61
N LEU A 105 -6.54 -7.43 20.46
CA LEU A 105 -5.30 -8.21 20.51
C LEU A 105 -5.50 -9.65 21.03
N PHE A 106 -6.65 -9.92 21.63
CA PHE A 106 -7.01 -11.22 22.19
C PHE A 106 -8.49 -11.48 21.92
N SER A 107 -8.78 -12.69 21.43
CA SER A 107 -10.13 -13.28 21.36
C SER A 107 -10.25 -14.37 22.41
#